data_AF-J3NS99-F1
#
_entry.id   AF-J3NS99-F1
#
_cell.length_a   1.000
_cell.length_b   1.000
_cell.length_c   1.000
_cell.angle_alpha   90.00
_cell.angle_beta   90.00
_cell.angle_gamma   90.00
#
_symmetry.space_group_name_H-M   'P 1'
#
loop_
_entity.id
_entity.type
_entity.pdbx_description
1 polymer ?
#
loop_
_entity_poly.entity_id
_entity_poly.type
_entity_poly.pdbx_seq_one_letter_code
_entity_poly.pdbx_strand_id
1 'polypeptide(L)'
;MEQLGPVFHVTKDLKYAQFGFDSWRAKGTYKLSATTPAAHADGPVWDPEGGGGDAADVAAGELEPTELSPGLYYSVPVAGGEVEVDLTTSGRKLSFRGRGGSARLWAKDGWLKVAERWTAIRVWASPYTFTYWEVVSRGASHWGKTFVSGHLFHNDRLVVGTRLGNASATDDHILITPNYGGEIHGRFDDKNTGYTLEFGSPGRGRTRRFEMQHTMM
;
A
#
# COMPACT_ATOMS: atom_id res chain seq x y z
N MET A 1 -7.30 15.32 -33.87
CA MET A 1 -6.91 14.84 -32.52
C MET A 1 -7.52 13.48 -32.35
N GLU A 2 -6.69 12.45 -32.29
CA GLU A 2 -7.14 11.07 -32.08
C GLU A 2 -7.66 10.95 -30.65
N GLN A 3 -8.92 10.54 -30.49
CA GLN A 3 -9.51 10.27 -29.19
C GLN A 3 -8.89 8.97 -28.68
N LEU A 4 -7.90 9.08 -27.79
CA LEU A 4 -7.42 7.95 -27.02
C LEU A 4 -8.58 7.48 -26.14
N GLY A 5 -9.12 6.29 -26.43
CA GLY A 5 -10.12 5.65 -25.59
C GLY A 5 -9.60 5.41 -24.17
N PRO A 6 -10.40 4.81 -23.28
CA PRO A 6 -9.92 4.46 -21.94
C PRO A 6 -8.74 3.49 -22.07
N VAL A 7 -7.55 3.94 -21.65
CA VAL A 7 -6.31 3.16 -21.66
C VAL A 7 -5.84 2.99 -20.24
N PHE A 8 -5.65 1.75 -19.82
CA PHE A 8 -4.80 1.41 -18.69
C PHE A 8 -3.52 0.79 -19.24
N HIS A 9 -2.39 1.42 -18.98
CA HIS A 9 -1.07 0.98 -19.43
C HIS A 9 -0.10 0.99 -18.25
N VAL A 10 0.67 -0.08 -18.11
CA VAL A 10 1.78 -0.18 -17.16
C VAL A 10 2.96 -0.80 -17.90
N THR A 11 4.14 -0.25 -17.73
CA THR A 11 5.37 -0.81 -18.30
C THR A 11 5.75 -2.11 -17.59
N LYS A 12 6.43 -3.03 -18.30
CA LYS A 12 6.84 -4.34 -17.75
C LYS A 12 7.70 -4.21 -16.49
N ASP A 13 8.54 -3.18 -16.42
CA ASP A 13 9.42 -2.87 -15.30
C ASP A 13 8.70 -2.17 -14.13
N LEU A 14 7.38 -1.94 -14.25
CA LEU A 14 6.53 -1.25 -13.28
C LEU A 14 6.96 0.19 -12.98
N LYS A 15 7.80 0.81 -13.83
CA LYS A 15 8.30 2.17 -13.63
C LYS A 15 7.34 3.26 -14.10
N TYR A 16 6.41 2.93 -14.98
CA TYR A 16 5.44 3.88 -15.51
C TYR A 16 4.05 3.27 -15.57
N ALA A 17 3.05 4.06 -15.17
CA ALA A 17 1.64 3.75 -15.39
C ALA A 17 0.89 4.97 -15.93
N GLN A 18 -0.04 4.73 -16.84
CA GLN A 18 -0.95 5.72 -17.37
C GLN A 18 -2.39 5.19 -17.35
N PHE A 19 -3.30 6.05 -16.93
CA PHE A 19 -4.74 5.80 -16.93
C PHE A 19 -5.43 6.94 -17.69
N GLY A 20 -6.16 6.61 -18.75
CA GLY A 20 -7.04 7.50 -19.48
C GLY A 20 -8.49 7.34 -18.98
N PHE A 21 -9.12 8.46 -18.67
CA PHE A 21 -10.54 8.55 -18.39
C PHE A 21 -11.25 9.09 -19.63
N ASP A 22 -12.23 8.35 -20.14
CA ASP A 22 -13.16 8.86 -21.13
C ASP A 22 -14.56 8.37 -20.80
N SER A 23 -15.29 9.19 -20.06
CA SER A 23 -16.68 8.94 -19.69
C SER A 23 -17.46 10.25 -19.70
N TRP A 24 -18.77 10.17 -19.58
CA TRP A 24 -19.62 11.36 -19.45
C TRP A 24 -19.39 12.12 -18.14
N ARG A 25 -18.82 11.48 -17.10
CA ARG A 25 -18.54 12.10 -15.80
C ARG A 25 -17.14 12.68 -15.70
N ALA A 26 -16.18 12.02 -16.34
CA ALA A 26 -14.77 12.29 -16.17
C ALA A 26 -14.02 12.06 -17.49
N LYS A 27 -13.17 13.03 -17.87
CA LYS A 27 -12.28 12.95 -19.03
C LYS A 27 -10.89 13.44 -18.68
N GLY A 28 -9.85 12.74 -19.10
CA GLY A 28 -8.46 13.18 -18.89
C GLY A 28 -7.50 12.03 -18.62
N THR A 29 -6.39 12.32 -17.96
CA THR A 29 -5.30 11.38 -17.72
C THR A 29 -4.75 11.46 -16.31
N TYR A 30 -4.32 10.31 -15.81
CA TYR A 30 -3.43 10.16 -14.66
C TYR A 30 -2.16 9.45 -15.15
N LYS A 31 -1.00 10.00 -14.82
CA LYS A 31 0.31 9.39 -15.08
C LYS A 31 1.06 9.22 -13.77
N LEU A 32 1.77 8.11 -13.63
CA LEU A 32 2.58 7.79 -12.47
C LEU A 32 3.97 7.32 -12.94
N SER A 33 5.02 7.97 -12.43
CA SER A 33 6.41 7.57 -12.62
C SER A 33 6.98 7.10 -11.28
N ALA A 34 7.36 5.83 -11.17
CA ALA A 34 7.81 5.23 -9.93
C ALA A 34 9.16 5.80 -9.48
N THR A 35 9.28 6.15 -8.20
CA THR A 35 10.57 6.49 -7.57
C THR A 35 11.07 5.34 -6.69
N THR A 36 10.16 4.61 -6.04
CA THR A 36 10.49 3.41 -5.25
C THR A 36 10.56 2.15 -6.13
N PRO A 37 11.30 1.10 -5.72
CA PRO A 37 11.16 -0.21 -6.32
C PRO A 37 9.80 -0.84 -5.99
N ALA A 38 9.38 -1.81 -6.80
CA ALA A 38 8.22 -2.64 -6.51
C ALA A 38 8.54 -3.61 -5.36
N ALA A 39 7.55 -3.94 -4.53
CA ALA A 39 7.72 -4.86 -3.42
C ALA A 39 6.55 -5.84 -3.29
N HIS A 40 6.86 -7.05 -2.83
CA HIS A 40 5.90 -8.07 -2.44
C HIS A 40 5.31 -7.77 -1.05
N ALA A 41 4.21 -8.41 -0.70
CA ALA A 41 3.55 -8.17 0.59
C ALA A 41 4.39 -8.62 1.79
N ASP A 42 5.32 -9.57 1.61
CA ASP A 42 6.28 -10.01 2.63
C ASP A 42 7.45 -9.04 2.84
N GLY A 43 7.68 -8.11 1.91
CA GLY A 43 8.70 -7.08 2.04
C GLY A 43 9.76 -7.06 0.94
N PRO A 44 10.30 -8.21 0.47
CA PRO A 44 11.26 -8.26 -0.62
C PRO A 44 10.88 -7.44 -1.85
N VAL A 45 11.90 -6.84 -2.46
CA VAL A 45 11.78 -6.13 -3.74
C VAL A 45 11.49 -7.14 -4.85
N TRP A 46 10.54 -6.82 -5.72
CA TRP A 46 10.23 -7.63 -6.89
C TRP A 46 11.33 -7.50 -7.95
N ASP A 47 11.75 -8.64 -8.49
CA ASP A 47 12.75 -8.72 -9.56
C ASP A 47 12.08 -9.02 -10.92
N PRO A 48 12.15 -8.09 -11.90
CA PRO A 48 11.58 -8.29 -13.24
C PRO A 48 12.23 -9.40 -14.07
N GLU A 49 13.44 -9.83 -13.73
CA GLU A 49 14.19 -10.87 -14.47
C GLU A 49 13.91 -12.29 -13.96
N GLY A 50 13.11 -12.43 -12.89
CA GLY A 50 12.62 -13.73 -12.42
C GLY A 50 13.50 -14.42 -11.37
N GLY A 51 14.33 -13.68 -10.62
CA GLY A 51 15.16 -14.24 -9.55
C GLY A 51 14.50 -14.32 -8.17
N GLY A 52 13.25 -13.88 -8.00
CA GLY A 52 12.60 -13.73 -6.70
C GLY A 52 11.20 -14.32 -6.63
N GLY A 53 11.09 -15.52 -6.08
CA GLY A 53 9.86 -16.07 -5.51
C GLY A 53 8.83 -16.57 -6.53
N ASP A 54 9.18 -17.60 -7.29
CA ASP A 54 8.16 -18.54 -7.72
C ASP A 54 7.49 -19.14 -6.46
N ALA A 55 6.18 -19.32 -6.48
CA ALA A 55 5.39 -19.98 -5.43
C ALA A 55 5.85 -21.42 -5.09
N ALA A 56 6.89 -21.90 -5.76
CA ALA A 56 7.37 -23.28 -5.72
C ALA A 56 7.99 -23.69 -4.37
N ASP A 57 8.45 -22.74 -3.54
CA ASP A 57 9.20 -23.02 -2.30
C ASP A 57 8.50 -22.57 -1.01
N VAL A 58 7.21 -22.19 -1.06
CA VAL A 58 6.49 -21.77 0.14
C VAL A 58 6.13 -23.00 0.98
N ALA A 59 6.66 -23.05 2.22
CA ALA A 59 6.39 -24.16 3.12
C ALA A 59 4.88 -24.27 3.41
N ALA A 60 4.38 -25.50 3.61
CA ALA A 60 2.98 -25.73 3.90
C ALA A 60 2.53 -24.96 5.15
N GLY A 61 1.57 -24.03 4.97
CA GLY A 61 1.05 -23.19 6.05
C GLY A 61 1.64 -21.77 6.09
N GLU A 62 2.61 -21.45 5.23
CA GLU A 62 3.10 -20.10 5.03
C GLU A 62 2.32 -19.37 3.93
N LEU A 63 2.36 -18.04 3.97
CA LEU A 63 1.71 -17.18 2.98
C LEU A 63 2.68 -16.91 1.84
N GLU A 64 2.21 -17.04 0.60
CA GLU A 64 2.96 -16.66 -0.61
C GLU A 64 3.52 -15.24 -0.51
N PRO A 65 4.61 -14.87 -1.22
CA PRO A 65 5.17 -13.50 -1.17
C PRO A 65 4.15 -12.40 -1.49
N THR A 66 3.13 -12.70 -2.29
CA THR A 66 2.03 -11.76 -2.59
C THR A 66 0.80 -11.92 -1.70
N GLU A 67 0.71 -12.92 -0.84
CA GLU A 67 -0.49 -13.16 -0.01
C GLU A 67 -0.39 -12.43 1.34
N LEU A 68 -1.21 -11.41 1.53
CA LEU A 68 -1.26 -10.63 2.77
C LEU A 68 -1.92 -11.42 3.91
N SER A 69 -3.05 -12.04 3.62
CA SER A 69 -3.79 -12.93 4.51
C SER A 69 -4.37 -14.08 3.68
N PRO A 70 -4.71 -15.23 4.26
CA PRO A 70 -5.19 -16.37 3.48
C PRO A 70 -6.34 -16.00 2.52
N GLY A 71 -6.12 -16.18 1.22
CA GLY A 71 -7.08 -15.87 0.16
C GLY A 71 -7.15 -14.39 -0.26
N LEU A 72 -6.33 -13.51 0.30
CA LEU A 72 -6.24 -12.09 -0.04
C LEU A 72 -4.79 -11.71 -0.34
N TYR A 73 -4.60 -11.16 -1.52
CA TYR A 73 -3.29 -10.87 -2.07
C TYR A 73 -3.08 -9.38 -2.25
N TYR A 74 -1.85 -8.97 -2.00
CA TYR A 74 -1.37 -7.61 -2.05
C TYR A 74 0.03 -7.57 -2.67
N SER A 75 0.22 -6.59 -3.55
CA SER A 75 1.54 -6.24 -4.05
C SER A 75 1.62 -4.73 -4.16
N VAL A 76 2.84 -4.22 -4.09
CA VAL A 76 3.14 -2.79 -4.14
C VAL A 76 3.99 -2.51 -5.37
N PRO A 77 3.40 -2.47 -6.59
CA PRO A 77 4.14 -2.10 -7.80
C PRO A 77 4.87 -0.76 -7.66
N VAL A 78 4.21 0.23 -7.05
CA VAL A 78 4.79 1.55 -6.81
C VAL A 78 4.35 2.04 -5.43
N ALA A 79 5.22 1.89 -4.42
CA ALA A 79 4.95 2.45 -3.09
C ALA A 79 4.93 3.98 -3.14
N GLY A 80 5.84 4.53 -3.95
CA GLY A 80 6.06 5.94 -4.13
C GLY A 80 6.43 6.31 -5.56
N GLY A 81 5.80 7.35 -6.09
CA GLY A 81 6.08 7.89 -7.41
C GLY A 81 5.57 9.31 -7.61
N GLU A 82 6.07 9.95 -8.65
CA GLU A 82 5.60 11.26 -9.12
C GLU A 82 4.32 11.07 -9.94
N VAL A 83 3.30 11.87 -9.64
CA VAL A 83 2.03 11.85 -10.38
C VAL A 83 1.81 13.14 -11.14
N GLU A 84 1.23 13.00 -12.33
CA GLU A 84 0.66 14.08 -13.11
C GLU A 84 -0.80 13.74 -13.37
N VAL A 85 -1.69 14.63 -12.94
CA VAL A 85 -3.14 14.52 -13.16
C VAL A 85 -3.59 15.70 -13.99
N ASP A 86 -4.28 15.42 -15.08
CA ASP A 86 -5.07 16.40 -15.83
C ASP A 86 -6.44 15.75 -16.10
N LEU A 87 -7.43 16.11 -15.28
CA LEU A 87 -8.76 15.53 -15.29
C LEU A 87 -9.80 16.63 -15.32
N THR A 88 -10.84 16.47 -16.12
CA THR A 88 -12.09 17.23 -16.00
C THR A 88 -13.17 16.34 -15.44
N THR A 89 -13.77 16.72 -14.32
CA THR A 89 -14.87 16.00 -13.68
C THR A 89 -15.99 16.97 -13.28
N SER A 90 -17.24 16.65 -13.60
CA SER A 90 -18.40 17.50 -13.30
C SER A 90 -18.21 18.97 -13.75
N GLY A 91 -17.61 19.19 -14.92
CA GLY A 91 -17.32 20.52 -15.47
C GLY A 91 -16.16 21.26 -14.80
N ARG A 92 -15.48 20.67 -13.81
CA ARG A 92 -14.33 21.27 -13.12
C ARG A 92 -13.04 20.63 -13.59
N LYS A 93 -12.05 21.46 -13.93
CA LYS A 93 -10.69 21.00 -14.21
C LYS A 93 -9.94 20.77 -12.90
N LEU A 94 -9.31 19.61 -12.78
CA LEU A 94 -8.39 19.20 -11.74
C LEU A 94 -7.04 18.89 -12.40
N SER A 95 -6.07 19.78 -12.23
CA SER A 95 -4.74 19.66 -12.82
C SER A 95 -3.70 19.88 -11.75
N PHE A 96 -2.88 18.86 -11.46
CA PHE A 96 -1.82 18.97 -10.47
C PHE A 96 -0.69 17.98 -10.72
N ARG A 97 0.46 18.27 -10.12
CA ARG A 97 1.57 17.35 -9.93
C ARG A 97 1.75 17.09 -8.45
N GLY A 98 2.14 15.88 -8.08
CA GLY A 98 2.33 15.52 -6.68
C GLY A 98 2.89 14.12 -6.51
N ARG A 99 2.61 13.52 -5.35
CA ARG A 99 3.05 12.16 -5.02
C ARG A 99 1.89 11.17 -5.03
N GLY A 100 2.17 9.95 -5.46
CA GLY A 100 1.21 8.86 -5.46
C GLY A 100 1.88 7.50 -5.54
N GLY A 101 1.11 6.49 -5.93
CA GLY A 101 1.62 5.14 -6.10
C GLY A 101 0.54 4.19 -6.61
N SER A 102 0.91 2.93 -6.77
CA SER A 102 0.05 1.87 -7.27
C SER A 102 0.14 0.65 -6.35
N ALA A 103 -1.02 0.08 -6.04
CA ALA A 103 -1.16 -1.17 -5.32
C ALA A 103 -1.98 -2.11 -6.19
N ARG A 104 -1.64 -3.40 -6.18
CA ARG A 104 -2.41 -4.43 -6.86
C ARG A 104 -2.93 -5.42 -5.84
N LEU A 105 -4.25 -5.63 -5.88
CA LEU A 105 -5.01 -6.44 -4.95
C LEU A 105 -5.88 -7.42 -5.71
N TRP A 106 -5.98 -8.63 -5.18
CA TRP A 106 -6.92 -9.64 -5.66
C TRP A 106 -7.25 -10.60 -4.52
N ALA A 107 -8.38 -11.30 -4.63
CA ALA A 107 -8.84 -12.22 -3.60
C ALA A 107 -9.46 -13.47 -4.25
N LYS A 108 -9.43 -14.60 -3.54
CA LYS A 108 -10.07 -15.85 -3.96
C LYS A 108 -11.59 -15.81 -3.85
N ASP A 109 -12.12 -14.95 -2.98
CA ASP A 109 -13.56 -14.75 -2.77
C ASP A 109 -13.85 -13.25 -2.56
N GLY A 110 -15.12 -12.88 -2.38
CA GLY A 110 -15.53 -11.51 -2.09
C GLY A 110 -14.86 -10.96 -0.83
N TRP A 111 -14.43 -9.70 -0.89
CA TRP A 111 -13.71 -9.03 0.20
C TRP A 111 -14.40 -9.12 1.57
N LEU A 112 -15.73 -8.96 1.59
CA LEU A 112 -16.53 -9.01 2.82
C LEU A 112 -16.61 -10.40 3.47
N LYS A 113 -16.18 -11.45 2.76
CA LYS A 113 -16.06 -12.81 3.31
C LYS A 113 -14.66 -13.09 3.86
N VAL A 114 -13.63 -12.42 3.34
CA VAL A 114 -12.24 -12.65 3.76
C VAL A 114 -11.76 -11.66 4.83
N ALA A 115 -12.33 -10.45 4.87
CA ALA A 115 -11.91 -9.39 5.78
C ALA A 115 -13.09 -8.85 6.62
N GLU A 116 -12.87 -8.77 7.94
CA GLU A 116 -13.77 -8.13 8.91
C GLU A 116 -13.60 -6.61 8.89
N ARG A 117 -12.34 -6.18 8.92
CA ARG A 117 -11.90 -4.79 8.77
C ARG A 117 -10.53 -4.74 8.12
N TRP A 118 -10.17 -3.58 7.58
CA TRP A 118 -8.85 -3.34 7.05
C TRP A 118 -8.44 -1.88 7.24
N THR A 119 -7.14 -1.64 7.33
CA THR A 119 -6.53 -0.31 7.36
C THR A 119 -5.50 -0.25 6.24
N ALA A 120 -5.64 0.73 5.34
CA ALA A 120 -4.69 0.96 4.26
C ALA A 120 -4.15 2.38 4.35
N ILE A 121 -2.84 2.52 4.43
CA ILE A 121 -2.15 3.79 4.62
C ILE A 121 -1.05 3.92 3.56
N ARG A 122 -0.95 5.10 2.94
CA ARG A 122 0.20 5.51 2.14
C ARG A 122 0.58 6.92 2.58
N VAL A 123 1.86 7.11 2.89
CA VAL A 123 2.37 8.39 3.39
C VAL A 123 3.60 8.80 2.62
N TRP A 124 3.69 10.12 2.40
CA TRP A 124 4.89 10.80 1.97
C TRP A 124 5.32 11.81 3.04
N ALA A 125 6.44 11.55 3.69
CA ALA A 125 7.02 12.38 4.74
C ALA A 125 8.52 12.48 4.52
N SER A 126 8.92 13.29 3.53
CA SER A 126 10.31 13.40 3.05
C SER A 126 11.32 13.44 4.22
N PRO A 127 12.37 12.61 4.22
CA PRO A 127 12.84 11.72 3.14
C PRO A 127 12.18 10.33 3.07
N TYR A 128 11.09 10.12 3.81
CA TYR A 128 10.43 8.83 3.94
C TYR A 128 9.17 8.71 3.09
N THR A 129 8.94 7.48 2.66
CA THR A 129 7.69 7.04 2.03
C THR A 129 7.33 5.72 2.64
N PHE A 130 6.06 5.50 2.95
CA PHE A 130 5.65 4.18 3.38
C PHE A 130 4.25 3.81 2.93
N THR A 131 4.06 2.51 2.82
CA THR A 131 2.75 1.87 2.68
C THR A 131 2.54 0.90 3.82
N TYR A 132 1.32 0.85 4.32
CA TYR A 132 0.89 -0.11 5.32
C TYR A 132 -0.48 -0.65 4.95
N TRP A 133 -0.63 -1.96 5.08
CA TRP A 133 -1.90 -2.65 4.96
C TRP A 133 -2.10 -3.55 6.17
N GLU A 134 -3.23 -3.43 6.83
CA GLU A 134 -3.72 -4.36 7.86
C GLU A 134 -5.05 -4.97 7.42
N VAL A 135 -5.23 -6.26 7.69
CA VAL A 135 -6.51 -6.95 7.52
C VAL A 135 -6.79 -7.80 8.75
N VAL A 136 -7.99 -7.67 9.30
CA VAL A 136 -8.53 -8.64 10.26
C VAL A 136 -9.36 -9.64 9.50
N SER A 137 -9.04 -10.92 9.63
CA SER A 137 -9.66 -11.95 8.80
C SER A 137 -11.05 -12.40 9.28
N ARG A 138 -11.90 -12.77 8.32
CA ARG A 138 -13.17 -13.49 8.50
C ARG A 138 -13.09 -14.97 8.13
N GLY A 139 -11.93 -15.49 7.78
CA GLY A 139 -11.76 -16.90 7.44
C GLY A 139 -11.97 -17.79 8.67
N ALA A 140 -12.74 -18.86 8.54
CA ALA A 140 -13.16 -19.70 9.68
C ALA A 140 -11.98 -20.23 10.53
N SER A 141 -10.84 -20.54 9.93
CA SER A 141 -9.64 -21.04 10.63
C SER A 141 -8.76 -19.95 11.25
N HIS A 142 -9.05 -18.68 11.00
CA HIS A 142 -8.20 -17.55 11.39
C HIS A 142 -9.04 -16.29 11.65
N TRP A 143 -10.28 -16.49 12.10
CA TRP A 143 -11.22 -15.41 12.39
C TRP A 143 -10.65 -14.47 13.44
N GLY A 144 -10.75 -13.16 13.19
CA GLY A 144 -10.25 -12.12 14.08
C GLY A 144 -8.72 -11.99 14.10
N LYS A 145 -7.98 -12.84 13.38
CA LYS A 145 -6.52 -12.72 13.28
C LYS A 145 -6.16 -11.53 12.39
N THR A 146 -5.25 -10.69 12.88
CA THR A 146 -4.68 -9.57 12.14
C THR A 146 -3.48 -10.03 11.31
N PHE A 147 -3.47 -9.61 10.05
CA PHE A 147 -2.35 -9.75 9.13
C PHE A 147 -1.93 -8.37 8.66
N VAL A 148 -0.62 -8.13 8.54
CA VAL A 148 -0.10 -6.82 8.13
C VAL A 148 0.91 -6.96 7.01
N SER A 149 1.12 -5.87 6.27
CA SER A 149 2.22 -5.67 5.34
C SER A 149 2.65 -4.22 5.42
N GLY A 150 3.91 -3.99 5.78
CA GLY A 150 4.49 -2.66 5.93
C GLY A 150 5.77 -2.51 5.11
N HIS A 151 5.89 -1.38 4.42
CA HIS A 151 7.07 -1.02 3.64
C HIS A 151 7.49 0.40 3.96
N LEU A 152 8.67 0.58 4.52
CA LEU A 152 9.29 1.89 4.72
C LEU A 152 10.43 2.07 3.73
N PHE A 153 10.40 3.20 3.04
CA PHE A 153 11.44 3.66 2.14
C PHE A 153 12.08 4.91 2.72
N HIS A 154 13.39 5.03 2.55
CA HIS A 154 14.16 6.22 2.89
C HIS A 154 15.01 6.60 1.68
N ASN A 155 14.82 7.82 1.14
CA ASN A 155 15.39 8.22 -0.15
C ASN A 155 15.10 7.18 -1.24
N ASP A 156 13.83 6.80 -1.36
CA ASP A 156 13.31 5.83 -2.33
C ASP A 156 13.89 4.40 -2.26
N ARG A 157 14.72 4.09 -1.26
CA ARG A 157 15.26 2.74 -1.02
C ARG A 157 14.48 2.06 0.08
N LEU A 158 14.08 0.81 -0.13
CA LEU A 158 13.42 0.00 0.89
C LEU A 158 14.37 -0.19 2.08
N VAL A 159 13.94 0.23 3.26
CA VAL A 159 14.69 0.08 4.52
C VAL A 159 14.00 -0.83 5.51
N VAL A 160 12.68 -1.03 5.41
CA VAL A 160 11.93 -2.03 6.17
C VAL A 160 10.85 -2.60 5.24
N GLY A 161 10.75 -3.91 5.13
CA GLY A 161 9.67 -4.62 4.45
C GLY A 161 9.30 -5.82 5.29
N THR A 162 8.04 -5.94 5.71
CA THR A 162 7.67 -6.96 6.70
C THR A 162 6.17 -7.26 6.75
N ARG A 163 5.83 -8.47 7.20
CA ARG A 163 4.49 -8.89 7.64
C ARG A 163 4.35 -9.02 9.16
N LEU A 164 5.40 -8.70 9.91
CA LEU A 164 5.41 -8.87 11.34
C LEU A 164 4.78 -7.66 12.03
N GLY A 165 3.54 -7.84 12.48
CA GLY A 165 2.74 -6.82 13.18
C GLY A 165 2.97 -6.73 14.69
N ASN A 166 4.09 -7.26 15.19
CA ASN A 166 4.44 -7.31 16.61
C ASN A 166 5.92 -6.93 16.79
N ALA A 167 6.28 -6.46 17.98
CA ALA A 167 7.66 -6.13 18.28
C ALA A 167 8.54 -7.38 18.17
N SER A 168 9.70 -7.24 17.52
CA SER A 168 10.71 -8.28 17.44
C SER A 168 12.08 -7.72 17.81
N ALA A 169 12.88 -8.55 18.47
CA ALA A 169 14.28 -8.24 18.79
C ALA A 169 15.23 -8.60 17.65
N THR A 170 14.76 -9.36 16.66
CA THR A 170 15.57 -9.93 15.57
C THR A 170 15.11 -9.43 14.21
N ASP A 171 13.80 -9.34 14.01
CA ASP A 171 13.20 -9.16 12.69
C ASP A 171 12.66 -7.75 12.48
N ASP A 172 12.72 -7.32 11.23
CA ASP A 172 12.04 -6.12 10.77
C ASP A 172 10.53 -6.25 11.07
N HIS A 173 9.94 -5.25 11.71
CA HIS A 173 8.54 -5.28 12.14
C HIS A 173 7.87 -3.91 12.02
N ILE A 174 6.53 -3.93 12.09
CA ILE A 174 5.71 -2.73 12.13
C ILE A 174 4.69 -2.81 13.25
N LEU A 175 4.54 -1.70 13.97
CA LEU A 175 3.47 -1.50 14.95
C LEU A 175 2.58 -0.35 14.48
N ILE A 176 1.27 -0.52 14.65
CA ILE A 176 0.30 0.55 14.48
C ILE A 176 -0.47 0.74 15.78
N THR A 177 -0.63 1.99 16.19
CA THR A 177 -1.38 2.35 17.39
C THR A 177 -2.39 3.45 17.01
N PRO A 178 -3.70 3.24 17.19
CA PRO A 178 -4.68 4.30 16.99
C PRO A 178 -4.49 5.42 18.03
N ASN A 179 -4.61 6.66 17.58
CA ASN A 179 -4.55 7.85 18.44
C ASN A 179 -5.96 8.37 18.68
N TYR A 180 -6.27 8.89 19.88
CA TYR A 180 -7.63 9.39 20.22
C TYR A 180 -7.67 10.84 20.71
N GLY A 181 -6.53 11.56 20.65
CA GLY A 181 -6.39 12.91 21.19
C GLY A 181 -6.65 14.06 20.21
N GLY A 182 -6.87 13.78 18.92
CA GLY A 182 -7.10 14.80 17.89
C GLY A 182 -8.54 15.30 17.80
N GLU A 183 -8.75 16.38 17.03
CA GLU A 183 -10.07 17.00 16.87
C GLU A 183 -10.97 16.27 15.86
N ILE A 184 -10.38 15.63 14.86
CA ILE A 184 -11.10 15.02 13.74
C ILE A 184 -11.10 13.51 13.89
N HIS A 185 -12.30 12.91 13.90
CA HIS A 185 -12.49 11.46 13.95
C HIS A 185 -13.52 10.98 12.93
N GLY A 186 -13.50 9.67 12.65
CA GLY A 186 -14.46 9.02 11.78
C GLY A 186 -15.90 9.03 12.32
N ARG A 187 -16.88 8.88 11.43
CA ARG A 187 -18.31 8.78 11.81
C ARG A 187 -18.75 7.37 12.17
N PHE A 188 -17.96 6.35 11.83
CA PHE A 188 -18.24 4.93 12.07
C PHE A 188 -17.73 4.46 13.43
N ASP A 189 -17.64 3.16 13.64
CA ASP A 189 -17.41 2.54 14.95
C ASP A 189 -16.09 2.97 15.61
N ASP A 190 -15.00 3.05 14.85
CA ASP A 190 -13.73 3.54 15.37
C ASP A 190 -13.69 5.08 15.36
N LYS A 191 -13.40 5.64 16.55
CA LYS A 191 -13.27 7.07 16.81
C LYS A 191 -11.81 7.53 16.87
N ASN A 192 -10.88 6.76 16.35
CA ASN A 192 -9.50 7.22 16.25
C ASN A 192 -9.42 8.52 15.44
N THR A 193 -8.41 9.29 15.78
CA THR A 193 -8.10 10.62 15.27
C THR A 193 -6.85 10.60 14.39
N GLY A 194 -6.36 9.40 14.07
CA GLY A 194 -5.09 9.16 13.44
C GLY A 194 -4.41 7.90 13.97
N TYR A 195 -3.17 7.70 13.54
CA TYR A 195 -2.35 6.55 13.91
C TYR A 195 -0.91 6.95 14.17
N THR A 196 -0.31 6.30 15.14
CA THR A 196 1.15 6.19 15.25
C THR A 196 1.59 4.93 14.54
N LEU A 197 2.55 5.04 13.62
CA LEU A 197 3.22 3.90 13.00
C LEU A 197 4.67 3.84 13.45
N GLU A 198 5.14 2.67 13.85
CA GLU A 198 6.52 2.42 14.23
C GLU A 198 7.10 1.29 13.39
N PHE A 199 8.14 1.58 12.62
CA PHE A 199 8.93 0.60 11.88
C PHE A 199 10.20 0.29 12.66
N GLY A 200 10.36 -0.96 13.07
CA GLY A 200 11.55 -1.46 13.75
C GLY A 200 12.43 -2.27 12.81
N SER A 201 13.74 -2.07 12.88
CA SER A 201 14.77 -2.87 12.21
C SER A 201 15.90 -3.18 13.19
N PRO A 202 15.73 -4.20 14.05
CA PRO A 202 16.69 -4.53 15.11
C PRO A 202 18.08 -4.87 14.58
N GLY A 203 18.16 -5.63 13.49
CA GLY A 203 19.44 -5.97 12.83
C GLY A 203 20.21 -4.75 12.32
N ARG A 204 19.55 -3.59 12.14
CA ARG A 204 20.17 -2.31 11.77
C ARG A 204 20.23 -1.31 12.94
N GLY A 205 19.73 -1.69 14.12
CA GLY A 205 19.66 -0.83 15.31
C GLY A 205 18.81 0.43 15.09
N ARG A 206 17.75 0.36 14.29
CA ARG A 206 16.95 1.54 13.91
C ARG A 206 15.47 1.32 14.17
N THR A 207 14.85 2.33 14.76
CA THR A 207 13.39 2.48 14.85
C THR A 207 13.00 3.81 14.22
N ARG A 208 11.89 3.84 13.49
CA ARG A 208 11.31 5.05 12.92
C ARG A 208 9.84 5.13 13.27
N ARG A 209 9.45 6.24 13.88
CA ARG A 209 8.09 6.50 14.31
C ARG A 209 7.51 7.66 13.53
N PHE A 210 6.27 7.49 13.06
CA PHE A 210 5.51 8.48 12.33
C PHE A 210 4.18 8.67 13.02
N GLU A 211 3.78 9.92 13.23
CA GLU A 211 2.45 10.25 13.69
C GLU A 211 1.64 10.79 12.51
N MET A 212 0.47 10.21 12.30
CA MET A 212 -0.50 10.63 11.31
C MET A 212 -1.76 11.06 12.04
N GLN A 213 -2.30 12.22 11.67
CA GLN A 213 -3.54 12.75 12.21
C GLN A 213 -4.56 12.91 11.08
N HIS A 214 -5.84 12.74 11.39
CA HIS A 214 -6.90 13.06 10.45
C HIS A 214 -6.96 14.58 10.23
N THR A 215 -6.90 15.01 8.97
CA THR A 215 -7.00 16.42 8.58
C THR A 215 -8.02 16.58 7.46
N MET A 216 -8.74 17.70 7.43
CA MET A 216 -9.47 18.13 6.24
C MET A 216 -8.66 19.26 5.58
N MET A 217 -8.35 19.10 4.30
CA MET A 217 -7.76 20.15 3.45
C MET A 217 -8.85 20.77 2.58
#